data_AF-A0A674CBV1-F1
#
_entry.id   AF-A0A674CBV1-F1
#
_cell.length_a   1.000
_cell.length_b   1.000
_cell.length_c   1.000
_cell.angle_alpha   90.00
_cell.angle_beta   90.00
_cell.angle_gamma   90.00
#
_symmetry.space_group_name_H-M   'P 1'
#
loop_
_entity.id
_entity.type
_entity.pdbx_description
1 polymer ?
#
loop_
_entity_poly.entity_id
_entity_poly.type
_entity_poly.pdbx_seq_one_letter_code
_entity_poly.pdbx_strand_id
1 'polypeptide(L)'
;TVGKAFLMKETCLYPLPEPQDLFQASQMKFEDFQKDLTKLKKDLRACNTEVEKVCKVSSEDHLQPFKDKMEEFLSQAKSDLEVQEMQLSDTHKLFLELTVFYQVKAKMGEKEVSPNTFFSVWHDFSSDFKDLWKKENKMILQERYQPVLYIFFQQPDVFKIRS
;
A
#
# COMPACT_ATOMS: atom_id res chain seq x y z
N THR A 1 -20.81 25.03 18.19
CA THR A 1 -20.40 23.76 18.86
C THR A 1 -20.18 22.62 17.86
N VAL A 2 -20.97 22.51 16.80
CA VAL A 2 -20.83 21.46 15.76
C VAL A 2 -19.49 21.54 14.98
N GLY A 3 -19.00 22.75 14.67
CA GLY A 3 -17.73 22.93 13.93
C GLY A 3 -16.45 22.51 14.67
N LYS A 4 -16.44 22.55 16.01
CA LYS A 4 -15.30 22.06 16.81
C LYS A 4 -15.27 20.54 16.91
N ALA A 5 -16.45 19.89 16.92
CA ALA A 5 -16.54 18.43 16.89
C ALA A 5 -16.16 17.84 15.52
N PHE A 6 -16.41 18.56 14.43
CA PHE A 6 -15.98 18.17 13.08
C PHE A 6 -14.45 18.25 12.92
N LEU A 7 -13.84 19.35 13.37
CA LEU A 7 -12.37 19.48 13.44
C LEU A 7 -11.73 18.43 14.36
N MET A 8 -12.38 18.07 15.49
CA MET A 8 -11.89 17.02 16.39
C MET A 8 -11.79 15.62 15.74
N LYS A 9 -12.64 15.33 14.75
CA LYS A 9 -12.64 14.02 14.08
C LYS A 9 -11.53 13.91 13.04
N GLU A 10 -11.19 15.02 12.37
CA GLU A 10 -10.08 15.09 11.42
C GLU A 10 -8.70 15.17 12.11
N THR A 11 -8.60 15.78 13.31
CA THR A 11 -7.32 15.91 14.04
C THR A 11 -6.84 14.65 14.76
N CYS A 12 -7.60 13.56 14.78
CA CYS A 12 -7.21 12.30 15.44
C CYS A 12 -6.66 11.24 14.48
N LEU A 13 -6.75 11.47 13.17
CA LEU A 13 -6.17 10.57 12.18
C LEU A 13 -4.68 10.79 12.11
N TYR A 14 -3.94 9.69 12.12
CA TYR A 14 -2.49 9.74 12.01
C TYR A 14 -2.09 10.32 10.64
N PRO A 15 -1.27 11.39 10.57
CA PRO A 15 -1.09 12.16 9.35
C PRO A 15 -0.02 11.59 8.40
N LEU A 16 0.68 10.53 8.79
CA LEU A 16 1.74 9.89 8.00
C LEU A 16 1.31 8.47 7.60
N PRO A 17 1.98 7.86 6.60
CA PRO A 17 1.77 6.46 6.28
C PRO A 17 1.96 5.57 7.52
N GLU A 18 1.12 4.55 7.62
CA GLU A 18 1.16 3.62 8.74
C GLU A 18 2.54 2.95 8.84
N PRO A 19 3.15 2.87 10.04
CA PRO A 19 4.47 2.27 10.18
C PRO A 19 4.54 0.85 9.63
N GLN A 20 3.45 0.08 9.76
CA GLN A 20 3.37 -1.28 9.24
C GLN A 20 3.49 -1.33 7.70
N ASP A 21 2.89 -0.39 6.99
CA ASP A 21 2.95 -0.33 5.53
C ASP A 21 4.38 0.02 5.06
N LEU A 22 5.03 0.95 5.78
CA LEU A 22 6.43 1.31 5.54
C LEU A 22 7.38 0.13 5.81
N PHE A 23 7.12 -0.62 6.89
CA PHE A 23 7.86 -1.84 7.18
C PHE A 23 7.70 -2.86 6.06
N GLN A 24 6.47 -3.11 5.58
CA GLN A 24 6.25 -4.02 4.45
C GLN A 24 6.97 -3.56 3.19
N ALA A 25 6.87 -2.28 2.84
CA ALA A 25 7.57 -1.70 1.69
C ALA A 25 9.10 -1.86 1.82
N SER A 26 9.65 -1.77 3.03
CA SER A 26 11.08 -1.99 3.30
C SER A 26 11.57 -3.41 3.05
N GLN A 27 10.66 -4.40 3.03
CA GLN A 27 10.98 -5.81 2.76
C GLN A 27 10.85 -6.17 1.29
N MET A 28 10.28 -5.28 0.46
CA MET A 28 10.09 -5.52 -0.97
C MET A 28 11.39 -5.36 -1.76
N LYS A 29 11.47 -6.07 -2.90
CA LYS A 29 12.60 -6.03 -3.83
C LYS A 29 12.11 -6.01 -5.26
N PHE A 30 12.43 -4.95 -6.00
CA PHE A 30 12.03 -4.81 -7.41
C PHE A 30 12.55 -5.96 -8.27
N GLU A 31 13.73 -6.50 -7.95
CA GLU A 31 14.35 -7.60 -8.69
C GLU A 31 13.57 -8.90 -8.59
N ASP A 32 12.91 -9.14 -7.46
CA ASP A 32 12.12 -10.36 -7.26
C ASP A 32 10.82 -10.28 -8.08
N PHE A 33 10.13 -9.14 -8.07
CA PHE A 33 8.98 -8.91 -8.97
C PHE A 33 9.36 -9.01 -10.45
N GLN A 34 10.52 -8.46 -10.84
CA GLN A 34 10.99 -8.54 -12.22
C GLN A 34 11.26 -9.99 -12.65
N LYS A 35 11.82 -10.82 -11.75
CA LYS A 35 12.02 -12.25 -12.00
C LYS A 35 10.70 -12.98 -12.14
N ASP A 36 9.74 -12.71 -11.26
CA ASP A 36 8.42 -13.35 -11.27
C ASP A 36 7.65 -13.01 -12.56
N LEU A 37 7.64 -11.74 -12.98
CA LEU A 37 7.03 -11.35 -14.27
C LEU A 37 7.74 -11.98 -15.46
N THR A 38 9.07 -12.07 -15.44
CA THR A 38 9.83 -12.73 -16.50
C THR A 38 9.50 -14.22 -16.60
N LYS A 39 9.32 -14.87 -15.45
CA LYS A 39 8.90 -16.27 -15.37
C LYS A 39 7.47 -16.42 -15.90
N LEU A 40 6.54 -15.60 -15.44
CA LEU A 40 5.14 -15.62 -15.90
C LEU A 40 5.05 -15.44 -17.42
N LYS A 41 5.85 -14.54 -17.99
CA LYS A 41 5.94 -14.34 -19.45
C LYS A 41 6.42 -15.60 -20.19
N LYS A 42 7.37 -16.35 -19.62
CA LYS A 42 7.83 -17.63 -20.19
C LYS A 42 6.74 -18.70 -20.10
N ASP A 43 6.11 -18.81 -18.95
CA ASP A 43 5.05 -19.79 -18.69
C ASP A 43 3.84 -19.54 -19.61
N LEU A 44 3.48 -18.26 -19.84
CA LEU A 44 2.40 -17.87 -20.75
C LEU A 44 2.73 -18.20 -22.22
N ARG A 45 3.98 -18.02 -22.65
CA ARG A 45 4.43 -18.45 -23.99
C ARG A 45 4.38 -19.97 -24.16
N ALA A 46 4.78 -20.72 -23.12
CA ALA A 46 4.69 -22.17 -23.13
C ALA A 46 3.22 -22.62 -23.21
N CYS A 47 2.34 -22.01 -22.42
CA CYS A 47 0.90 -22.26 -22.47
C CYS A 47 0.32 -22.00 -23.87
N ASN A 48 0.64 -20.86 -24.49
CA ASN A 48 0.21 -20.54 -25.85
C ASN A 48 0.67 -21.60 -26.86
N THR A 49 1.90 -22.08 -26.75
CA THR A 49 2.45 -23.15 -27.61
C THR A 49 1.68 -24.46 -27.44
N GLU A 50 1.30 -24.84 -26.22
CA GLU A 50 0.51 -26.05 -25.98
C GLU A 50 -0.93 -25.90 -26.50
N VAL A 51 -1.55 -24.73 -26.35
CA VAL A 51 -2.88 -24.44 -26.94
C VAL A 51 -2.84 -24.58 -28.46
N GLU A 52 -1.83 -24.00 -29.11
CA GLU A 52 -1.63 -24.13 -30.56
C GLU A 52 -1.48 -25.59 -31.00
N LYS A 53 -0.74 -26.42 -30.24
CA LYS A 53 -0.61 -27.85 -30.51
C LYS A 53 -1.95 -28.58 -30.40
N VAL A 54 -2.70 -28.35 -29.32
CA VAL A 54 -4.03 -28.97 -29.13
C VAL A 54 -4.96 -28.58 -30.27
N CYS A 55 -5.02 -27.29 -30.62
CA CYS A 55 -5.84 -26.82 -31.74
C CYS A 55 -5.41 -27.40 -33.09
N LYS A 56 -4.11 -27.66 -33.28
CA LYS A 56 -3.61 -28.22 -34.54
C LYS A 56 -3.89 -29.72 -34.69
N VAL A 57 -3.91 -30.47 -33.59
CA VAL A 57 -4.10 -31.94 -33.61
C VAL A 57 -5.58 -32.32 -33.57
N SER A 58 -6.44 -31.48 -33.02
CA SER A 58 -7.88 -31.71 -32.98
C SER A 58 -8.55 -31.50 -34.35
N SER A 59 -9.62 -32.26 -34.60
CA SER A 59 -10.53 -32.01 -35.73
C SER A 59 -11.42 -30.80 -35.46
N GLU A 60 -11.90 -30.15 -36.51
CA GLU A 60 -12.74 -28.94 -36.42
C GLU A 60 -13.97 -29.13 -35.52
N ASP A 61 -14.66 -30.28 -35.66
CA ASP A 61 -15.84 -30.64 -34.87
C ASP A 61 -15.57 -30.81 -33.36
N HIS A 62 -14.29 -30.85 -32.94
CA HIS A 62 -13.85 -31.06 -31.56
C HIS A 62 -13.00 -29.91 -31.02
N LEU A 63 -12.85 -28.81 -31.75
CA LEU A 63 -12.08 -27.64 -31.28
C LEU A 63 -12.79 -26.88 -30.17
N GLN A 64 -14.09 -26.73 -30.29
CA GLN A 64 -14.88 -25.94 -29.35
C GLN A 64 -15.43 -26.80 -28.22
N PRO A 65 -15.48 -26.27 -26.99
CA PRO A 65 -15.26 -24.86 -26.60
C PRO A 65 -13.80 -24.55 -26.16
N PHE A 66 -12.87 -25.49 -26.32
CA PHE A 66 -11.52 -25.35 -25.80
C PHE A 66 -10.80 -24.15 -26.41
N LYS A 67 -10.83 -24.03 -27.74
CA LYS A 67 -10.14 -22.97 -28.46
C LYS A 67 -10.62 -21.58 -28.01
N ASP A 68 -11.92 -21.32 -28.04
CA ASP A 68 -12.47 -20.00 -27.68
C ASP A 68 -12.11 -19.62 -26.24
N LYS A 69 -12.28 -20.56 -25.29
CA LYS A 69 -11.95 -20.31 -23.88
C LYS A 69 -10.46 -20.05 -23.66
N MET A 70 -9.60 -20.78 -24.36
CA MET A 70 -8.16 -20.59 -24.24
C MET A 70 -7.68 -19.31 -24.92
N GLU A 71 -8.28 -18.91 -26.04
CA GLU A 71 -8.00 -17.62 -26.68
C GLU A 71 -8.40 -16.45 -25.79
N GLU A 72 -9.58 -16.49 -25.16
CA GLU A 72 -10.03 -15.50 -24.19
C GLU A 72 -9.07 -15.42 -22.99
N PHE A 73 -8.74 -16.58 -22.39
CA PHE A 73 -7.80 -16.66 -21.28
C PHE A 73 -6.42 -16.10 -21.64
N LEU A 74 -5.85 -16.50 -22.78
CA LEU A 74 -4.53 -16.06 -23.21
C LEU A 74 -4.51 -14.56 -23.54
N SER A 75 -5.59 -14.03 -24.10
CA SER A 75 -5.74 -12.59 -24.37
C SER A 75 -5.73 -11.80 -23.07
N GLN A 76 -6.57 -12.19 -22.11
CA GLN A 76 -6.64 -11.52 -20.81
C GLN A 76 -5.31 -11.61 -20.05
N ALA A 77 -4.70 -12.81 -19.99
CA ALA A 77 -3.44 -13.02 -19.30
C ALA A 77 -2.28 -12.20 -19.90
N LYS A 78 -2.25 -12.01 -21.23
CA LYS A 78 -1.26 -11.13 -21.89
C LYS A 78 -1.49 -9.67 -21.49
N SER A 79 -2.73 -9.20 -21.54
CA SER A 79 -3.08 -7.83 -21.13
C SER A 79 -2.72 -7.57 -19.66
N ASP A 80 -3.06 -8.48 -18.76
CA ASP A 80 -2.76 -8.34 -17.33
C ASP A 80 -1.25 -8.32 -17.08
N LEU A 81 -0.49 -9.18 -17.78
CA LEU A 81 0.97 -9.20 -17.70
C LEU A 81 1.57 -7.86 -18.15
N GLU A 82 1.10 -7.29 -19.25
CA GLU A 82 1.56 -5.98 -19.74
C GLU A 82 1.25 -4.86 -18.74
N VAL A 83 0.07 -4.87 -18.14
CA VAL A 83 -0.30 -3.91 -17.08
C VAL A 83 0.62 -4.04 -15.87
N GLN A 84 0.90 -5.27 -15.41
CA GLN A 84 1.80 -5.48 -14.28
C GLN A 84 3.26 -5.09 -14.60
N GLU A 85 3.75 -5.38 -15.81
CA GLU A 85 5.08 -4.94 -16.27
C GLU A 85 5.19 -3.40 -16.28
N MET A 86 4.14 -2.70 -16.76
CA MET A 86 4.08 -1.24 -16.76
C MET A 86 4.04 -0.66 -15.35
N GLN A 87 3.16 -1.19 -14.48
CA GLN A 87 3.03 -0.75 -13.09
C GLN A 87 4.34 -0.92 -12.31
N LEU A 88 5.04 -2.04 -12.51
CA LEU A 88 6.34 -2.25 -11.87
C LEU A 88 7.37 -1.21 -12.32
N SER A 89 7.44 -0.94 -13.63
CA SER A 89 8.35 0.07 -14.19
C SER A 89 8.05 1.48 -13.66
N ASP A 90 6.79 1.89 -13.68
CA ASP A 90 6.37 3.22 -13.23
C ASP A 90 6.59 3.40 -11.73
N THR A 91 6.26 2.37 -10.93
CA THR A 91 6.49 2.38 -9.49
C THR A 91 7.98 2.46 -9.16
N HIS A 92 8.82 1.69 -9.87
CA HIS A 92 10.26 1.75 -9.67
C HIS A 92 10.82 3.13 -10.01
N LYS A 93 10.38 3.72 -11.13
CA LYS A 93 10.76 5.09 -11.51
C LYS A 93 10.37 6.11 -10.45
N LEU A 94 9.12 6.09 -9.99
CA LEU A 94 8.63 6.99 -8.93
C LEU A 94 9.43 6.83 -7.63
N PHE A 95 9.77 5.59 -7.28
CA PHE A 95 10.61 5.33 -6.12
C PHE A 95 12.01 5.95 -6.27
N LEU A 96 12.65 5.82 -7.43
CA LEU A 96 13.95 6.45 -7.66
C LEU A 96 13.86 7.99 -7.60
N GLU A 97 12.83 8.60 -8.19
CA GLU A 97 12.56 10.04 -8.07
C GLU A 97 12.39 10.48 -6.62
N LEU A 98 11.68 9.69 -5.81
CA LEU A 98 11.50 9.91 -4.37
C LEU A 98 12.84 9.89 -3.62
N THR A 99 13.71 8.92 -3.93
CA THR A 99 15.03 8.84 -3.28
C THR A 99 15.92 10.03 -3.63
N VAL A 100 15.84 10.53 -4.86
CA VAL A 100 16.53 11.76 -5.29
C VAL A 100 15.99 12.98 -4.57
N PHE A 101 14.65 13.12 -4.46
CA PHE A 101 14.02 14.24 -3.78
C PHE A 101 14.47 14.36 -2.31
N TYR A 102 14.54 13.23 -1.59
CA TYR A 102 15.02 13.18 -0.21
C TYR A 102 16.56 13.05 -0.08
N GLN A 103 17.29 13.10 -1.20
CA GLN A 103 18.76 13.04 -1.24
C GLN A 103 19.35 11.77 -0.59
N VAL A 104 18.61 10.66 -0.66
CA VAL A 104 19.04 9.37 -0.13
C VAL A 104 20.08 8.78 -1.07
N LYS A 105 21.19 8.30 -0.50
CA LYS A 105 22.28 7.66 -1.26
C LYS A 105 22.24 6.16 -1.05
N ALA A 106 22.57 5.43 -2.11
CA ALA A 106 22.71 3.98 -2.05
C ALA A 106 23.82 3.59 -1.06
N LYS A 107 23.61 2.49 -0.33
CA LYS A 107 24.63 1.95 0.58
C LYS A 107 25.77 1.29 -0.20
N MET A 108 26.92 1.08 0.45
CA MET A 108 28.05 0.39 -0.16
C MET A 108 27.63 -1.02 -0.63
N GLY A 109 27.85 -1.32 -1.90
CA GLY A 109 27.46 -2.58 -2.52
C GLY A 109 26.07 -2.57 -3.18
N GLU A 110 25.28 -1.51 -2.99
CA GLU A 110 24.03 -1.30 -3.73
C GLU A 110 24.30 -0.55 -5.05
N LYS A 111 23.66 -0.99 -6.13
CA LYS A 111 23.73 -0.28 -7.43
C LYS A 111 22.86 0.97 -7.43
N GLU A 112 21.69 0.87 -6.80
CA GLU A 112 20.71 1.93 -6.60
C GLU A 112 20.13 1.83 -5.19
N VAL A 113 19.49 2.89 -4.70
CA VAL A 113 18.88 2.88 -3.36
C VAL A 113 17.85 1.75 -3.30
N SER A 114 17.92 0.88 -2.31
CA SER A 114 16.90 -0.18 -2.15
C SER A 114 15.66 0.34 -1.40
N PRO A 115 14.48 -0.27 -1.60
CA PRO A 115 13.30 0.01 -0.77
C PRO A 115 13.61 -0.11 0.72
N ASN A 116 14.44 -1.08 1.11
CA ASN A 116 14.89 -1.22 2.50
C ASN A 116 15.66 0.03 2.98
N THR A 117 16.65 0.49 2.23
CA THR A 117 17.46 1.66 2.58
C THR A 117 16.61 2.91 2.80
N PHE A 118 15.54 3.09 2.02
CA PHE A 118 14.64 4.24 2.16
C PHE A 118 13.57 4.03 3.24
N PHE A 119 12.78 2.96 3.13
CA PHE A 119 11.58 2.77 3.95
C PHE A 119 11.87 2.32 5.37
N SER A 120 13.02 1.71 5.68
CA SER A 120 13.39 1.41 7.08
C SER A 120 13.52 2.69 7.92
N VAL A 121 14.17 3.72 7.37
CA VAL A 121 14.30 5.02 8.03
C VAL A 121 12.93 5.68 8.23
N TRP A 122 12.07 5.64 7.21
CA TRP A 122 10.72 6.18 7.31
C TRP A 122 9.83 5.41 8.28
N HIS A 123 9.99 4.08 8.34
CA HIS A 123 9.30 3.24 9.31
C HIS A 123 9.66 3.63 10.74
N ASP A 124 10.95 3.80 11.03
CA ASP A 124 11.43 4.18 12.36
C ASP A 124 10.93 5.58 12.73
N PHE A 125 11.06 6.54 11.81
CA PHE A 125 10.53 7.90 11.98
C PHE A 125 9.01 7.93 12.23
N SER A 126 8.25 7.20 11.40
CA SER A 126 6.79 7.14 11.53
C SER A 126 6.37 6.44 12.83
N SER A 127 7.10 5.42 13.26
CA SER A 127 6.81 4.74 14.55
C SER A 127 6.96 5.69 15.73
N ASP A 128 8.10 6.38 15.82
CA ASP A 128 8.37 7.35 16.88
C ASP A 128 7.37 8.51 16.85
N PHE A 129 7.12 9.05 15.66
CA PHE A 129 6.16 10.14 15.48
C PHE A 129 4.75 9.72 15.89
N LYS A 130 4.32 8.49 15.57
CA LYS A 130 3.00 7.97 15.94
C LYS A 130 2.82 7.83 17.44
N ASP A 131 3.84 7.41 18.17
CA ASP A 131 3.78 7.29 19.62
C ASP A 131 3.68 8.66 20.30
N LEU A 132 4.46 9.63 19.81
CA LEU A 132 4.36 11.02 20.26
C LEU A 132 2.99 11.63 19.93
N TRP A 133 2.51 11.43 18.70
CA TRP A 133 1.19 11.89 18.24
C TRP A 133 0.06 11.36 19.12
N LYS A 134 0.09 10.08 19.48
CA LYS A 134 -0.90 9.47 20.39
C LYS A 134 -0.83 10.08 21.79
N LYS A 135 0.38 10.27 22.32
CA LYS A 135 0.59 10.87 23.66
C LYS A 135 0.06 12.29 23.70
N GLU A 136 0.38 13.10 22.71
CA GLU A 136 -0.06 14.49 22.62
C GLU A 136 -1.58 14.60 22.48
N ASN A 137 -2.17 13.80 21.60
CA ASN A 137 -3.63 13.75 21.46
C ASN A 137 -4.33 13.35 22.76
N LYS A 138 -3.75 12.41 23.51
CA LYS A 138 -4.27 12.04 24.84
C LYS A 138 -4.17 13.21 25.82
N MET A 139 -3.05 13.94 25.84
CA MET A 139 -2.87 15.12 26.71
C MET A 139 -3.86 16.23 26.37
N ILE A 140 -3.99 16.61 25.10
CA ILE A 140 -4.95 17.62 24.63
C ILE A 140 -6.38 17.21 25.02
N LEU A 141 -6.71 15.93 24.89
CA LEU A 141 -8.01 15.42 25.27
C LEU A 141 -8.23 15.54 26.79
N GLN A 142 -7.25 15.15 27.61
CA GLN A 142 -7.30 15.29 29.06
C GLN A 142 -7.48 16.74 29.50
N GLU A 143 -6.69 17.67 28.96
CA GLU A 143 -6.80 19.11 29.26
C GLU A 143 -8.18 19.67 28.93
N ARG A 144 -8.84 19.17 27.87
CA ARG A 144 -10.21 19.59 27.52
C ARG A 144 -11.28 19.01 28.43
N TYR A 145 -11.06 17.83 29.01
CA TYR A 145 -12.01 17.20 29.95
C TYR A 145 -11.88 17.71 31.39
N GLN A 146 -10.68 18.13 31.83
CA GLN A 146 -10.45 18.59 33.20
C GLN A 146 -11.37 19.75 33.63
N PRO A 147 -11.57 20.82 32.84
CA PRO A 147 -12.50 21.90 33.19
C PRO A 147 -13.94 21.43 33.27
N VAL A 148 -14.36 20.52 32.38
CA VAL A 148 -15.73 19.99 32.33
C VAL A 148 -16.02 19.15 33.57
N LEU A 149 -15.06 18.30 33.97
CA LEU A 149 -15.15 17.51 35.20
C LEU A 149 -15.15 18.41 36.45
N TYR A 150 -14.28 19.41 36.50
CA TYR A 150 -14.22 20.36 37.61
C TYR A 150 -15.55 21.10 37.82
N ILE A 151 -16.16 21.59 36.74
CA ILE A 151 -17.49 22.24 36.79
C ILE A 151 -18.56 21.24 37.27
N PHE A 152 -18.53 20.00 36.78
CA PHE A 152 -19.46 18.96 37.20
C PHE A 152 -19.36 18.63 38.71
N PHE A 153 -18.15 18.59 39.27
CA PHE A 153 -17.94 18.31 40.70
C PHE A 153 -18.26 19.50 41.61
N GLN A 154 -18.08 20.74 41.14
CA GLN A 154 -18.40 21.93 41.94
C GLN A 154 -19.89 22.28 41.90
N GLN A 155 -20.59 21.96 40.82
CA GLN A 155 -22.01 22.30 40.65
C GLN A 155 -22.83 21.10 40.16
N PRO A 156 -22.93 20.03 40.97
CA PRO A 156 -23.65 18.80 40.56
C PRO A 156 -25.14 19.06 40.27
N ASP A 157 -25.75 20.06 40.90
CA ASP A 157 -27.16 20.39 40.74
C ASP A 157 -27.48 21.11 39.42
N VAL A 158 -26.51 21.79 38.79
CA VAL A 158 -26.70 22.46 37.49
C VAL A 158 -26.88 21.45 36.35
N PHE A 159 -26.27 20.27 36.47
CA PHE A 159 -26.41 19.19 35.47
C PHE A 159 -27.64 18.30 35.70
N LYS A 160 -28.19 18.26 36.93
CA LYS A 160 -29.44 17.53 37.24
C LYS A 160 -30.71 18.16 36.66
N ILE A 161 -30.70 19.45 36.32
CA ILE A 161 -31.90 20.19 35.90
C ILE A 161 -32.16 20.04 34.38
N ARG A 162 -31.30 19.35 33.64
CA ARG A 162 -31.42 19.16 32.18
C ARG A 162 -31.73 17.72 31.72
N SER A 163 -32.14 16.81 32.61
CA SER A 163 -32.67 15.48 32.21
C SER A 163 -34.18 15.49 32.13
#